data_AF-U7GUM5-F1
#
_entry.id   AF-U7GUM5-F1
#
_cell.length_a   1.000
_cell.length_b   1.000
_cell.length_c   1.000
_cell.angle_alpha   90.00
_cell.angle_beta   90.00
_cell.angle_gamma   90.00
#
_symmetry.space_group_name_H-M   'P 1'
#
loop_
_entity.id
_entity.type
_entity.pdbx_description
1 polymer ?
#
loop_
_entity_poly.entity_id
_entity_poly.type
_entity_poly.pdbx_seq_one_letter_code
_entity_poly.pdbx_strand_id
1 'polypeptide(L)'
;MHSSPDIQPPQIEGMFWQPDLATTAPKGNWDLLGVNTFVPQWSIVESKSWFDLDMDFPKWEKNISLKKLNQKPWAENIILGLAGEYDEKTARANVVNLATHSKKIIEQTQSYPLKGYYFPVEADPTWICVDDLAKAINILAKPVWISIYSAEQTPHHLDSWLRSWLPEHTGVFFQDGVGVGTRTPEQARKTLEQLQLEFGKEHIIIVLEAFRPRKNGQFRSAYPWEIAEQLKAYEGQKVYIFDGPHYMNRWTVYAVTLWYKLRYG
;
A
#
# COMPACT_ATOMS: atom_id res chain seq x y z
N MET A 1 -24.69 0.29 -34.41
CA MET A 1 -24.14 1.11 -33.32
C MET A 1 -23.43 0.17 -32.36
N HIS A 2 -22.11 0.03 -32.48
CA HIS A 2 -21.32 -0.62 -31.44
C HIS A 2 -21.16 0.41 -30.33
N SER A 3 -21.83 0.18 -29.20
CA SER A 3 -21.54 0.88 -27.96
C SER A 3 -20.06 0.66 -27.65
N SER A 4 -19.28 1.74 -27.68
CA SER A 4 -17.94 1.75 -27.10
C SER A 4 -18.02 1.13 -25.70
N PRO A 5 -17.10 0.22 -25.31
CA PRO A 5 -17.10 -0.30 -23.95
C PRO A 5 -17.05 0.90 -23.00
N ASP A 6 -17.95 0.91 -22.02
CA ASP A 6 -18.11 2.00 -21.07
C ASP A 6 -16.79 2.11 -20.28
N ILE A 7 -15.97 3.11 -20.61
CA ILE A 7 -14.64 3.28 -20.00
C ILE A 7 -14.85 3.71 -18.56
N GLN A 8 -14.67 2.78 -17.63
CA GLN A 8 -14.72 3.10 -16.21
C GLN A 8 -13.37 3.67 -15.77
N PRO A 9 -13.33 4.86 -15.16
CA PRO A 9 -12.08 5.45 -14.72
C PRO A 9 -11.47 4.65 -13.56
N PRO A 10 -10.14 4.67 -13.39
CA PRO A 10 -9.50 4.08 -12.21
C PRO A 10 -9.92 4.85 -10.95
N GLN A 11 -10.25 4.13 -9.88
CA GLN A 11 -10.65 4.70 -8.60
C GLN A 11 -9.42 4.84 -7.69
N ILE A 12 -8.86 6.05 -7.62
CA ILE A 12 -7.71 6.35 -6.75
C ILE A 12 -8.24 6.53 -5.32
N GLU A 13 -8.28 5.44 -4.56
CA GLU A 13 -8.93 5.39 -3.25
C GLU A 13 -7.95 5.72 -2.12
N GLY A 14 -6.71 5.25 -2.25
CA GLY A 14 -5.78 5.20 -1.13
C GLY A 14 -4.38 5.73 -1.43
N MET A 15 -3.71 6.16 -0.35
CA MET A 15 -2.34 6.63 -0.39
C MET A 15 -1.52 5.98 0.73
N PHE A 16 -0.45 5.30 0.35
CA PHE A 16 0.55 4.81 1.29
C PHE A 16 1.51 5.92 1.69
N TRP A 17 2.10 5.73 2.86
CA TRP A 17 3.22 6.53 3.32
C TRP A 17 4.21 5.63 4.05
N GLN A 18 5.49 5.78 3.76
CA GLN A 18 6.58 5.19 4.54
C GLN A 18 7.04 6.18 5.62
N PRO A 19 6.67 6.02 6.90
CA PRO A 19 7.13 6.94 7.94
C PRO A 19 8.64 7.16 7.99
N ASP A 20 9.05 8.42 7.95
CA ASP A 20 10.43 8.84 8.17
C ASP A 20 10.49 10.24 8.81
N LEU A 21 11.68 10.70 9.22
CA LEU A 21 11.82 12.02 9.84
C LEU A 21 11.66 13.18 8.85
N ALA A 22 11.88 12.96 7.54
CA ALA A 22 11.83 14.02 6.54
C ALA A 22 10.39 14.42 6.20
N THR A 23 9.49 13.44 6.15
CA THR A 23 8.10 13.58 5.75
C THR A 23 7.12 13.54 6.93
N THR A 24 7.58 13.28 8.16
CA THR A 24 6.74 13.40 9.36
C THR A 24 6.58 14.87 9.80
N ALA A 25 5.36 15.38 10.02
CA ALA A 25 4.06 14.76 9.74
C ALA A 25 3.68 14.88 8.25
N PRO A 26 2.99 13.86 7.67
CA PRO A 26 2.68 13.80 6.25
C PRO A 26 1.77 14.95 5.83
N LYS A 27 2.05 15.51 4.64
CA LYS A 27 1.30 16.62 4.04
C LYS A 27 1.11 16.37 2.55
N GLY A 28 -0.10 16.58 2.06
CA GLY A 28 -0.45 16.47 0.66
C GLY A 28 -1.84 17.02 0.37
N ASN A 29 -2.17 17.04 -0.92
CA ASN A 29 -3.49 17.44 -1.45
C ASN A 29 -4.11 16.26 -2.23
N TRP A 30 -3.86 15.03 -1.77
CA TRP A 30 -4.20 13.82 -2.52
C TRP A 30 -5.71 13.59 -2.63
N ASP A 31 -6.51 14.27 -1.80
CA ASP A 31 -7.97 14.34 -1.88
C ASP A 31 -8.44 14.84 -3.26
N LEU A 32 -7.64 15.66 -3.94
CA LEU A 32 -7.94 16.13 -5.30
C LEU A 32 -7.90 15.01 -6.35
N LEU A 33 -7.21 13.90 -6.06
CA LEU A 33 -7.20 12.69 -6.88
C LEU A 33 -8.35 11.74 -6.53
N GLY A 34 -9.14 12.03 -5.49
CA GLY A 34 -10.17 11.14 -4.95
C GLY A 34 -9.72 10.30 -3.75
N VAL A 35 -8.46 10.45 -3.30
CA VAL A 35 -7.95 9.72 -2.14
C VAL A 35 -8.70 10.13 -0.88
N ASN A 36 -9.20 9.15 -0.14
CA ASN A 36 -9.81 9.33 1.19
C ASN A 36 -9.32 8.31 2.23
N THR A 37 -8.49 7.34 1.80
CA THR A 37 -7.92 6.31 2.66
C THR A 37 -6.41 6.48 2.74
N PHE A 38 -5.87 6.55 3.96
CA PHE A 38 -4.44 6.68 4.19
C PHE A 38 -3.88 5.44 4.87
N VAL A 39 -2.74 4.95 4.37
CA VAL A 39 -2.07 3.75 4.84
C VAL A 39 -0.65 4.10 5.29
N PRO A 40 -0.46 4.56 6.53
CA PRO A 40 0.89 4.61 7.10
C PRO A 40 1.43 3.18 7.12
N GLN A 41 2.56 2.91 6.45
CA GLN A 41 3.09 1.55 6.30
C GLN A 41 3.40 0.93 7.67
N TRP A 42 3.86 1.74 8.63
CA TRP A 42 4.22 1.27 9.95
C TRP A 42 3.68 2.19 11.04
N SER A 43 3.31 1.59 12.17
CA SER A 43 3.18 2.31 13.44
C SER A 43 4.45 2.21 14.27
N ILE A 44 5.13 1.05 14.21
CA ILE A 44 6.38 0.77 14.92
C ILE A 44 7.39 0.19 13.94
N VAL A 45 8.61 0.72 13.98
CA VAL A 45 9.80 0.23 13.26
C VAL A 45 11.01 0.35 14.16
N GLU A 46 11.94 -0.61 14.14
CA GLU A 46 13.14 -0.59 15.00
C GLU A 46 12.79 -0.37 16.50
N SER A 47 11.69 -0.98 16.94
CA SER A 47 11.13 -0.83 18.29
C SER A 47 10.76 0.60 18.70
N LYS A 48 10.56 1.52 17.74
CA LYS A 48 10.14 2.91 17.98
C LYS A 48 8.81 3.24 17.32
N SER A 49 7.95 3.97 18.03
CA SER A 49 6.63 4.39 17.57
C SER A 49 6.67 5.69 16.78
N TRP A 50 6.04 5.69 15.60
CA TRP A 50 5.76 6.87 14.79
C TRP A 50 4.50 7.62 15.24
N PHE A 51 3.62 6.96 16.00
CA PHE A 51 2.40 7.56 16.52
C PHE A 51 2.55 7.98 17.98
N ASP A 52 1.79 9.01 18.35
CA ASP A 52 1.71 9.57 19.71
C ASP A 52 0.92 8.70 20.69
N LEU A 53 0.73 7.42 20.39
CA LEU A 53 0.05 6.46 21.25
C LEU A 53 0.88 6.18 22.51
N ASP A 54 0.19 5.93 23.61
CA ASP A 54 0.81 5.49 24.86
C ASP A 54 1.01 3.99 24.82
N MET A 55 2.01 3.59 24.03
CA MET A 55 2.46 2.21 23.93
C MET A 55 3.83 2.17 24.62
N ASP A 56 4.20 1.06 25.27
CA ASP A 56 5.50 0.86 25.96
C ASP A 56 6.72 0.84 25.00
N PHE A 57 6.65 1.58 23.89
CA PHE A 57 7.67 1.75 22.88
C PHE A 57 8.19 3.20 22.93
N PRO A 58 9.52 3.40 22.88
CA PRO A 58 10.09 4.72 22.66
C PRO A 58 9.51 5.36 21.40
N LYS A 59 9.38 6.68 21.38
CA LYS A 59 8.86 7.43 20.22
C LYS A 59 10.01 7.95 19.36
N TRP A 60 9.77 8.06 18.06
CA TRP A 60 10.66 8.84 17.19
C TRP A 60 10.62 10.33 17.57
N GLU A 61 11.68 11.06 17.22
CA GLU A 61 11.81 12.51 17.49
C GLU A 61 10.60 13.30 16.97
N LYS A 62 10.12 12.93 15.78
CA LYS A 62 8.85 13.39 15.24
C LYS A 62 7.85 12.24 15.31
N ASN A 63 6.63 12.55 15.72
CA ASN A 63 5.53 11.60 15.79
C ASN A 63 4.21 12.23 15.34
N ILE A 64 3.19 11.39 15.17
CA ILE A 64 1.90 11.76 14.59
C ILE A 64 0.78 11.42 15.54
N SER A 65 -0.19 12.32 15.60
CA SER A 65 -1.47 12.04 16.23
C SER A 65 -2.45 11.39 15.27
N LEU A 66 -2.87 10.16 15.54
CA LEU A 66 -3.91 9.49 14.75
C LEU A 66 -5.19 10.32 14.66
N LYS A 67 -5.56 10.97 15.78
CA LYS A 67 -6.73 11.86 15.82
C LYS A 67 -6.59 13.06 14.89
N LYS A 68 -5.39 13.67 14.81
CA LYS A 68 -5.14 14.79 13.89
C LYS A 68 -5.01 14.32 12.43
N LEU A 69 -4.51 13.11 12.22
CA LEU A 69 -4.38 12.51 10.89
C LEU A 69 -5.76 12.27 10.28
N ASN A 70 -6.70 11.71 11.05
CA ASN A 70 -8.07 11.44 10.62
C ASN A 70 -8.92 12.71 10.35
N GLN A 71 -8.37 13.90 10.59
CA GLN A 71 -9.00 15.17 10.23
C GLN A 71 -8.58 15.69 8.85
N LYS A 72 -7.68 14.99 8.16
CA LYS A 72 -7.24 15.35 6.81
C LYS A 72 -8.22 14.77 5.79
N PRO A 73 -8.66 15.52 4.77
CA PRO A 73 -9.58 15.00 3.74
C PRO A 73 -9.07 13.74 3.04
N TRP A 74 -7.75 13.63 2.83
CA TRP A 74 -7.12 12.45 2.23
C TRP A 74 -6.88 11.29 3.20
N ALA A 75 -7.24 11.42 4.48
CA ALA A 75 -7.08 10.40 5.50
C ALA A 75 -8.33 10.25 6.39
N GLU A 76 -9.52 10.53 5.83
CA GLU A 76 -10.81 10.27 6.50
C GLU A 76 -10.97 8.80 6.92
N ASN A 77 -10.34 7.90 6.17
CA ASN A 77 -10.19 6.50 6.53
C ASN A 77 -8.72 6.19 6.75
N ILE A 78 -8.42 5.39 7.77
CA ILE A 78 -7.06 4.92 8.04
C ILE A 78 -7.05 3.40 8.05
N ILE A 79 -6.17 2.80 7.24
CA ILE A 79 -5.74 1.41 7.41
C ILE A 79 -4.40 1.49 8.13
N LEU A 80 -4.39 1.15 9.42
CA LEU A 80 -3.24 1.42 10.27
C LEU A 80 -2.15 0.36 10.04
N GLY A 81 -0.98 0.78 9.56
CA GLY A 81 0.21 -0.07 9.52
C GLY A 81 0.62 -0.52 10.91
N LEU A 82 0.96 -1.79 11.02
CA LEU A 82 1.30 -2.42 12.29
C LEU A 82 2.82 -2.35 12.55
N ALA A 83 3.37 -3.30 13.31
CA ALA A 83 4.81 -3.37 13.56
C ALA A 83 5.53 -3.95 12.33
N GLY A 84 6.66 -3.37 11.97
CA GLY A 84 7.53 -3.86 10.89
C GLY A 84 8.98 -3.51 11.11
N GLU A 85 9.79 -3.71 10.07
CA GLU A 85 11.19 -3.33 10.00
C GLU A 85 11.48 -2.69 8.63
N TYR A 86 12.44 -1.78 8.55
CA TYR A 86 12.87 -1.20 7.26
C TYR A 86 13.58 -2.21 6.38
N ASP A 87 14.40 -3.07 6.98
CA ASP A 87 15.08 -4.14 6.26
C ASP A 87 14.14 -5.35 6.11
N GLU A 88 13.83 -5.68 4.86
CA GLU A 88 12.90 -6.75 4.53
C GLU A 88 13.38 -8.12 5.04
N LYS A 89 14.68 -8.42 4.97
CA LYS A 89 15.23 -9.68 5.48
C LYS A 89 14.98 -9.82 6.98
N THR A 90 15.22 -8.73 7.72
CA THR A 90 14.96 -8.66 9.16
C THR A 90 13.47 -8.76 9.46
N ALA A 91 12.61 -8.12 8.66
CA ALA A 91 11.15 -8.23 8.80
C ALA A 91 10.66 -9.67 8.64
N ARG A 92 11.10 -10.37 7.57
CA ARG A 92 10.74 -11.77 7.30
C ARG A 92 11.24 -12.71 8.40
N ALA A 93 12.49 -12.53 8.85
CA ALA A 93 13.07 -13.35 9.91
C ALA A 93 12.35 -13.19 11.26
N ASN A 94 11.72 -12.03 11.51
CA ASN A 94 11.06 -11.71 12.78
C ASN A 94 9.53 -11.67 12.70
N VAL A 95 8.92 -12.20 11.62
CA VAL A 95 7.49 -12.03 11.31
C VAL A 95 6.54 -12.39 12.47
N VAL A 96 6.84 -13.46 13.22
CA VAL A 96 6.03 -13.89 14.39
C VAL A 96 6.13 -12.90 15.57
N ASN A 97 7.32 -12.37 15.82
CA ASN A 97 7.54 -11.35 16.86
C ASN A 97 6.85 -10.03 16.47
N LEU A 98 6.95 -9.63 15.20
CA LEU A 98 6.26 -8.47 14.67
C LEU A 98 4.75 -8.59 14.81
N ALA A 99 4.16 -9.77 14.56
CA ALA A 99 2.74 -10.00 14.80
C ALA A 99 2.36 -9.85 16.28
N THR A 100 3.21 -10.31 17.19
CA THR A 100 3.01 -10.15 18.64
C THR A 100 3.03 -8.67 19.06
N HIS A 101 3.99 -7.88 18.56
CA HIS A 101 4.00 -6.43 18.77
C HIS A 101 2.77 -5.75 18.15
N SER A 102 2.36 -6.23 16.98
CA SER A 102 1.20 -5.72 16.27
C SER A 102 -0.10 -5.90 17.05
N LYS A 103 -0.27 -6.99 17.81
CA LYS A 103 -1.42 -7.15 18.71
C LYS A 103 -1.52 -6.04 19.75
N LYS A 104 -0.39 -5.61 20.33
CA LYS A 104 -0.37 -4.49 21.28
C LYS A 104 -0.86 -3.19 20.62
N ILE A 105 -0.43 -2.92 19.38
CA ILE A 105 -0.88 -1.75 18.61
C ILE A 105 -2.40 -1.81 18.39
N ILE A 106 -2.92 -2.98 17.99
CA ILE A 106 -4.35 -3.20 17.76
C ILE A 106 -5.15 -2.93 19.05
N GLU A 107 -4.73 -3.50 20.17
CA GLU A 107 -5.38 -3.30 21.48
C GLU A 107 -5.44 -1.82 21.88
N GLN A 108 -4.35 -1.07 21.66
CA GLN A 108 -4.27 0.36 21.99
C GLN A 108 -5.01 1.27 21.00
N THR A 109 -5.46 0.73 19.87
CA THR A 109 -6.11 1.51 18.79
C THR A 109 -7.58 1.19 18.60
N GLN A 110 -8.18 0.32 19.42
CA GLN A 110 -9.59 -0.10 19.32
C GLN A 110 -10.60 1.06 19.41
N SER A 111 -10.25 2.15 20.10
CA SER A 111 -11.10 3.33 20.25
C SER A 111 -11.06 4.26 19.04
N TYR A 112 -10.14 4.04 18.10
CA TYR A 112 -10.04 4.83 16.88
C TYR A 112 -10.91 4.22 15.77
N PRO A 113 -11.60 5.04 14.97
CA PRO A 113 -12.40 4.57 13.85
C PRO A 113 -11.49 4.22 12.65
N LEU A 114 -10.84 3.06 12.72
CA LEU A 114 -9.96 2.53 11.67
C LEU A 114 -10.76 1.67 10.68
N LYS A 115 -10.39 1.72 9.39
CA LYS A 115 -10.97 0.86 8.33
C LYS A 115 -10.38 -0.55 8.34
N GLY A 116 -9.23 -0.71 8.99
CA GLY A 116 -8.53 -1.98 9.15
C GLY A 116 -7.09 -1.79 9.55
N TYR A 117 -6.32 -2.86 9.46
CA TYR A 117 -4.89 -2.88 9.74
C TYR A 117 -4.09 -3.34 8.52
N TYR A 118 -2.86 -2.87 8.38
CA TYR A 118 -1.92 -3.32 7.37
C TYR A 118 -0.72 -3.98 8.08
N PHE A 119 -0.51 -5.28 7.85
CA PHE A 119 0.66 -5.97 8.37
C PHE A 119 1.80 -5.86 7.34
N PRO A 120 2.88 -5.12 7.65
CA PRO A 120 3.75 -4.56 6.63
C PRO A 120 4.89 -5.47 6.17
N VAL A 121 4.87 -6.75 6.57
CA VAL A 121 5.86 -7.72 6.12
C VAL A 121 5.47 -8.18 4.72
N GLU A 122 6.24 -7.72 3.73
CA GLU A 122 5.98 -7.98 2.32
C GLU A 122 6.39 -9.42 1.94
N ALA A 123 5.60 -10.02 1.05
CA ALA A 123 5.82 -11.40 0.59
C ALA A 123 5.95 -11.49 -0.92
N ASP A 124 6.83 -12.38 -1.35
CA ASP A 124 7.00 -12.77 -2.76
C ASP A 124 7.25 -14.29 -2.87
N PRO A 125 7.10 -14.89 -4.06
CA PRO A 125 7.25 -16.33 -4.26
C PRO A 125 8.59 -16.94 -3.83
N THR A 126 9.65 -16.15 -3.64
CA THR A 126 10.95 -16.65 -3.16
C THR A 126 10.98 -16.91 -1.65
N TRP A 127 9.96 -16.50 -0.89
CA TRP A 127 9.93 -16.73 0.55
C TRP A 127 9.61 -18.20 0.90
N ILE A 128 10.65 -18.96 1.23
CA ILE A 128 10.57 -20.39 1.56
C ILE A 128 9.63 -20.67 2.75
N CYS A 129 9.64 -19.84 3.79
CA CYS A 129 8.86 -20.03 5.02
C CYS A 129 7.64 -19.11 5.10
N VAL A 130 6.95 -18.86 3.98
CA VAL A 130 5.80 -17.96 3.93
C VAL A 130 4.63 -18.39 4.85
N ASP A 131 4.56 -19.67 5.23
CA ASP A 131 3.58 -20.14 6.22
C ASP A 131 3.71 -19.47 7.59
N ASP A 132 4.90 -18.97 7.95
CA ASP A 132 5.06 -18.20 9.19
C ASP A 132 4.37 -16.84 9.12
N LEU A 133 4.29 -16.23 7.93
CA LEU A 133 3.46 -15.06 7.69
C LEU A 133 1.96 -15.41 7.83
N ALA A 134 1.52 -16.56 7.33
CA ALA A 134 0.14 -17.01 7.52
C ALA A 134 -0.22 -17.15 9.01
N LYS A 135 0.65 -17.78 9.81
CA LYS A 135 0.49 -17.90 11.27
C LYS A 135 0.43 -16.53 11.94
N ALA A 136 1.31 -15.60 11.54
CA ALA A 136 1.32 -14.23 12.02
C ALA A 136 0.02 -13.47 11.72
N ILE A 137 -0.52 -13.59 10.50
CA ILE A 137 -1.77 -12.92 10.10
C ILE A 137 -2.98 -13.48 10.86
N ASN A 138 -3.01 -14.79 11.13
CA ASN A 138 -4.15 -15.46 11.78
C ASN A 138 -4.41 -14.98 13.21
N ILE A 139 -3.42 -14.41 13.89
CA ILE A 139 -3.57 -13.92 15.27
C ILE A 139 -3.98 -12.44 15.35
N LEU A 140 -4.06 -11.74 14.21
CA LEU A 140 -4.37 -10.30 14.14
C LEU A 140 -5.87 -10.06 13.97
N ALA A 141 -6.35 -8.94 14.53
CA ALA A 141 -7.73 -8.51 14.33
C ALA A 141 -8.00 -8.18 12.86
N LYS A 142 -9.17 -8.57 12.38
CA LYS A 142 -9.65 -8.32 11.01
C LYS A 142 -10.46 -7.00 10.95
N PRO A 143 -10.54 -6.32 9.79
CA PRO A 143 -9.88 -6.67 8.52
C PRO A 143 -8.38 -6.35 8.56
N VAL A 144 -7.58 -7.24 7.97
CA VAL A 144 -6.12 -7.09 7.85
C VAL A 144 -5.71 -7.21 6.39
N TRP A 145 -4.76 -6.36 6.01
CA TRP A 145 -4.19 -6.28 4.67
C TRP A 145 -2.70 -6.61 4.73
N ILE A 146 -2.19 -7.26 3.69
CA ILE A 146 -0.75 -7.47 3.47
C ILE A 146 -0.36 -6.99 2.07
N SER A 147 0.94 -6.84 1.82
CA SER A 147 1.44 -6.53 0.49
C SER A 147 2.20 -7.70 -0.10
N ILE A 148 1.97 -7.97 -1.38
CA ILE A 148 2.77 -8.91 -2.16
C ILE A 148 3.37 -8.23 -3.38
N TYR A 149 4.49 -8.79 -3.83
CA TYR A 149 5.09 -8.46 -5.11
C TYR A 149 5.67 -9.72 -5.76
N SER A 150 6.20 -9.56 -6.97
CA SER A 150 7.03 -10.59 -7.59
C SER A 150 8.09 -9.92 -8.44
N ALA A 151 9.33 -10.40 -8.34
CA ALA A 151 10.47 -9.94 -9.12
C ALA A 151 10.43 -10.39 -10.60
N GLU A 152 9.50 -11.28 -10.98
CA GLU A 152 9.34 -11.74 -12.35
C GLU A 152 8.40 -10.82 -13.13
N GLN A 153 8.72 -10.51 -14.38
CA GLN A 153 7.86 -9.67 -15.22
C GLN A 153 6.47 -10.27 -15.44
N THR A 154 6.40 -11.59 -15.63
CA THR A 154 5.15 -12.35 -15.81
C THR A 154 5.18 -13.59 -14.91
N PRO A 155 4.85 -13.45 -13.62
CA PRO A 155 4.96 -14.56 -12.68
C PRO A 155 3.93 -15.64 -13.03
N HIS A 156 4.42 -16.83 -13.28
CA HIS A 156 3.55 -17.99 -13.43
C HIS A 156 3.10 -18.45 -12.04
N HIS A 157 1.80 -18.77 -11.89
CA HIS A 157 1.25 -19.35 -10.66
C HIS A 157 1.30 -18.46 -9.40
N LEU A 158 1.36 -17.14 -9.54
CA LEU A 158 1.32 -16.22 -8.39
C LEU A 158 0.02 -16.38 -7.58
N ASP A 159 -1.09 -16.60 -8.27
CA ASP A 159 -2.40 -16.95 -7.70
C ASP A 159 -2.35 -18.23 -6.88
N SER A 160 -1.74 -19.29 -7.42
CA SER A 160 -1.63 -20.60 -6.78
C SER A 160 -0.69 -20.55 -5.57
N TRP A 161 0.41 -19.80 -5.67
CA TRP A 161 1.30 -19.51 -4.55
C TRP A 161 0.56 -18.74 -3.45
N LEU A 162 -0.17 -17.67 -3.78
CA LEU A 162 -0.90 -16.89 -2.79
C LEU A 162 -1.97 -17.76 -2.09
N ARG A 163 -2.68 -18.59 -2.85
CA ARG A 163 -3.71 -19.50 -2.34
C ARG A 163 -3.15 -20.53 -1.37
N SER A 164 -1.90 -20.96 -1.54
CA SER A 164 -1.35 -22.04 -0.73
C SER A 164 -1.18 -21.68 0.75
N TRP A 165 -1.14 -20.39 1.08
CA TRP A 165 -0.84 -19.93 2.44
C TRP A 165 -1.70 -18.77 2.95
N LEU A 166 -2.28 -17.92 2.08
CA LEU A 166 -3.00 -16.72 2.51
C LEU A 166 -4.24 -17.08 3.35
N PRO A 167 -4.34 -16.61 4.60
CA PRO A 167 -5.53 -16.85 5.41
C PRO A 167 -6.77 -16.20 4.82
N GLU A 168 -7.92 -16.87 4.96
CA GLU A 168 -9.22 -16.33 4.55
C GLU A 168 -9.48 -14.94 5.16
N HIS A 169 -10.25 -14.12 4.43
CA HIS A 169 -10.60 -12.74 4.81
C HIS A 169 -9.40 -11.80 5.01
N THR A 170 -8.25 -12.11 4.41
CA THR A 170 -7.10 -11.21 4.35
C THR A 170 -7.12 -10.47 3.02
N GLY A 171 -7.06 -9.14 3.06
CA GLY A 171 -6.91 -8.31 1.87
C GLY A 171 -5.46 -8.27 1.42
N VAL A 172 -5.24 -8.07 0.13
CA VAL A 172 -3.91 -8.03 -0.48
C VAL A 172 -3.76 -6.78 -1.33
N PHE A 173 -2.70 -6.05 -1.03
CA PHE A 173 -2.14 -5.01 -1.87
C PHE A 173 -1.11 -5.64 -2.80
N PHE A 174 -1.38 -5.64 -4.11
CA PHE A 174 -0.46 -6.12 -5.12
C PHE A 174 0.39 -4.96 -5.66
N GLN A 175 1.69 -4.95 -5.37
CA GLN A 175 2.62 -3.97 -5.92
C GLN A 175 2.80 -4.19 -7.42
N ASP A 176 2.60 -3.14 -8.21
CA ASP A 176 2.63 -3.25 -9.66
C ASP A 176 4.01 -3.63 -10.23
N GLY A 177 5.08 -3.28 -9.53
CA GLY A 177 6.47 -3.46 -9.94
C GLY A 177 6.90 -2.51 -11.07
N VAL A 178 6.11 -1.49 -11.38
CA VAL A 178 6.42 -0.48 -12.40
C VAL A 178 7.45 0.50 -11.87
N GLY A 179 7.40 0.83 -10.58
CA GLY A 179 8.30 1.77 -9.94
C GLY A 179 9.72 1.24 -9.76
N VAL A 180 9.89 -0.08 -9.71
CA VAL A 180 11.19 -0.76 -9.74
C VAL A 180 11.63 -1.21 -11.15
N GLY A 181 10.77 -1.05 -12.16
CA GLY A 181 11.07 -1.40 -13.55
C GLY A 181 10.93 -2.89 -13.89
N THR A 182 10.26 -3.68 -13.05
CA THR A 182 9.98 -5.10 -13.29
C THR A 182 8.89 -5.31 -14.34
N ARG A 183 7.87 -4.42 -14.39
CA ARG A 183 6.73 -4.54 -15.31
C ARG A 183 6.39 -3.23 -16.00
N THR A 184 5.72 -3.37 -17.14
CA THR A 184 4.89 -2.30 -17.71
C THR A 184 3.53 -2.24 -16.99
N PRO A 185 2.81 -1.11 -17.06
CA PRO A 185 1.46 -1.01 -16.49
C PRO A 185 0.49 -2.09 -16.98
N GLU A 186 0.51 -2.42 -18.27
CA GLU A 186 -0.36 -3.43 -18.88
C GLU A 186 -0.05 -4.84 -18.35
N GLN A 187 1.23 -5.15 -18.12
CA GLN A 187 1.64 -6.41 -17.51
C GLN A 187 1.16 -6.51 -16.06
N ALA A 188 1.32 -5.44 -15.27
CA ALA A 188 0.79 -5.40 -13.91
C ALA A 188 -0.73 -5.56 -13.89
N ARG A 189 -1.46 -4.91 -14.81
CA ARG A 189 -2.92 -5.06 -14.95
C ARG A 189 -3.31 -6.51 -15.23
N LYS A 190 -2.62 -7.18 -16.15
CA LYS A 190 -2.90 -8.59 -16.48
C LYS A 190 -2.67 -9.51 -15.27
N THR A 191 -1.59 -9.32 -14.52
CA THR A 191 -1.34 -10.10 -13.29
C THR A 191 -2.40 -9.81 -12.23
N LEU A 192 -2.81 -8.55 -12.06
CA LEU A 192 -3.90 -8.18 -11.17
C LEU A 192 -5.20 -8.91 -11.54
N GLU A 193 -5.58 -8.96 -12.82
CA GLU A 193 -6.80 -9.65 -13.27
C GLU A 193 -6.75 -11.15 -12.93
N GLN A 194 -5.60 -11.79 -13.11
CA GLN A 194 -5.42 -13.19 -12.75
C GLN A 194 -5.62 -13.43 -11.25
N LEU A 195 -5.06 -12.59 -10.40
CA LEU A 195 -5.29 -12.65 -8.95
C LEU A 195 -6.76 -12.39 -8.61
N GLN A 196 -7.38 -11.38 -9.21
CA GLN A 196 -8.78 -11.02 -8.94
C GLN A 196 -9.78 -12.07 -9.43
N LEU A 197 -9.44 -12.90 -10.42
CA LEU A 197 -10.27 -14.04 -10.84
C LEU A 197 -10.40 -15.08 -9.72
N GLU A 198 -9.32 -15.32 -8.97
CA GLU A 198 -9.31 -16.31 -7.88
C GLU A 198 -9.85 -15.71 -6.57
N PHE A 199 -9.42 -14.50 -6.21
CA PHE A 199 -9.66 -13.93 -4.88
C PHE A 199 -10.74 -12.84 -4.85
N GLY A 200 -11.16 -12.32 -6.01
CA GLY A 200 -12.13 -11.23 -6.12
C GLY A 200 -11.52 -9.83 -6.09
N LYS A 201 -12.18 -8.89 -6.79
CA LYS A 201 -11.73 -7.50 -6.97
C LYS A 201 -11.61 -6.68 -5.68
N GLU A 202 -12.42 -7.01 -4.67
CA GLU A 202 -12.43 -6.31 -3.38
C GLU A 202 -11.31 -6.80 -2.45
N HIS A 203 -10.71 -7.97 -2.74
CA HIS A 203 -9.66 -8.55 -1.91
C HIS A 203 -8.26 -8.32 -2.47
N ILE A 204 -8.12 -8.11 -3.79
CA ILE A 204 -6.82 -7.81 -4.42
C ILE A 204 -6.87 -6.40 -5.04
N ILE A 205 -6.14 -5.47 -4.44
CA ILE A 205 -6.07 -4.07 -4.83
C ILE A 205 -4.67 -3.76 -5.35
N ILE A 206 -4.57 -3.11 -6.50
CA ILE A 206 -3.27 -2.74 -7.07
C ILE A 206 -2.68 -1.52 -6.38
N VAL A 207 -1.38 -1.58 -6.14
CA VAL A 207 -0.57 -0.48 -5.64
C VAL A 207 0.27 0.08 -6.77
N LEU A 208 -0.03 1.32 -7.15
CA LEU A 208 0.70 2.11 -8.13
C LEU A 208 1.96 2.69 -7.49
N GLU A 209 3.13 2.22 -7.90
CA GLU A 209 4.41 2.76 -7.43
C GLU A 209 4.71 4.10 -8.12
N ALA A 210 4.71 5.18 -7.35
CA ALA A 210 4.87 6.56 -7.80
C ALA A 210 6.34 7.03 -7.89
N PHE A 211 7.28 6.09 -7.85
CA PHE A 211 8.72 6.37 -7.94
C PHE A 211 9.35 5.64 -9.13
N ARG A 212 10.57 6.00 -9.50
CA ARG A 212 11.34 5.36 -10.58
C ARG A 212 12.82 5.27 -10.20
N PRO A 213 13.56 4.22 -10.63
CA PRO A 213 14.97 4.09 -10.32
C PRO A 213 15.79 5.19 -11.01
N ARG A 214 16.83 5.64 -10.33
CA ARG A 214 17.94 6.42 -10.87
C ARG A 214 19.12 5.50 -11.13
N LYS A 215 20.03 5.92 -12.02
CA LYS A 215 21.26 5.16 -12.35
C LYS A 215 22.18 4.89 -11.14
N ASN A 216 22.06 5.67 -10.07
CA ASN A 216 22.86 5.56 -8.86
C ASN A 216 22.22 4.69 -7.76
N GLY A 217 21.15 3.94 -8.08
CA GLY A 217 20.44 3.09 -7.11
C GLY A 217 19.46 3.83 -6.20
N GLN A 218 19.31 5.14 -6.34
CA GLN A 218 18.27 5.92 -5.65
C GLN A 218 16.96 5.92 -6.45
N PHE A 219 15.89 6.43 -5.86
CA PHE A 219 14.63 6.66 -6.56
C PHE A 219 14.38 8.16 -6.82
N ARG A 220 13.65 8.46 -7.90
CA ARG A 220 13.01 9.76 -8.15
C ARG A 220 11.50 9.59 -8.08
N SER A 221 10.76 10.67 -7.88
CA SER A 221 9.34 10.70 -8.20
C SER A 221 9.11 10.37 -9.68
N ALA A 222 8.06 9.59 -9.95
CA ALA A 222 7.52 9.42 -11.27
C ALA A 222 7.01 10.78 -11.77
N TYR A 223 7.19 11.03 -13.07
CA TYR A 223 6.63 12.20 -13.71
C TYR A 223 5.11 12.05 -13.84
N PRO A 224 4.35 13.17 -13.92
CA PRO A 224 2.89 13.10 -14.00
C PRO A 224 2.36 12.24 -15.16
N TRP A 225 3.03 12.23 -16.31
CA TRP A 225 2.62 11.41 -17.46
C TRP A 225 2.89 9.90 -17.23
N GLU A 226 3.91 9.53 -16.45
CA GLU A 226 4.17 8.14 -16.09
C GLU A 226 3.09 7.61 -15.13
N ILE A 227 2.63 8.45 -14.19
CA ILE A 227 1.48 8.13 -13.32
C ILE A 227 0.20 8.01 -14.15
N ALA A 228 -0.03 8.94 -15.08
CA ALA A 228 -1.20 8.92 -15.97
C ALA A 228 -1.24 7.66 -16.84
N GLU A 229 -0.09 7.20 -17.34
CA GLU A 229 0.04 5.95 -18.09
C GLU A 229 -0.35 4.72 -17.23
N GLN A 230 0.16 4.64 -16.00
CA GLN A 230 -0.25 3.59 -15.05
C GLN A 230 -1.75 3.61 -14.77
N LEU A 231 -2.30 4.79 -14.43
CA LEU A 231 -3.73 4.95 -14.13
C LEU A 231 -4.59 4.56 -15.33
N LYS A 232 -4.19 4.92 -16.55
CA LYS A 232 -4.91 4.52 -17.77
C LYS A 232 -4.92 3.00 -17.95
N ALA A 233 -3.82 2.30 -17.67
CA ALA A 233 -3.80 0.84 -17.72
C ALA A 233 -4.67 0.19 -16.63
N TYR A 234 -4.98 0.92 -15.56
CA TYR A 234 -5.77 0.46 -14.41
C TYR A 234 -7.24 0.93 -14.46
N GLU A 235 -7.75 1.34 -15.63
CA GLU A 235 -9.17 1.64 -15.84
C GLU A 235 -10.08 0.53 -15.24
N GLY A 236 -11.12 0.95 -14.52
CA GLY A 236 -12.07 0.08 -13.80
C GLY A 236 -11.53 -0.58 -12.53
N GLN A 237 -10.32 -0.25 -12.08
CA GLN A 237 -9.72 -0.79 -10.85
C GLN A 237 -9.70 0.21 -9.71
N LYS A 238 -9.74 -0.32 -8.48
CA LYS A 238 -9.33 0.42 -7.27
C LYS A 238 -7.81 0.45 -7.21
N VAL A 239 -7.26 1.64 -6.97
CA VAL A 239 -5.82 1.89 -6.97
C VAL A 239 -5.43 2.59 -5.67
N TYR A 240 -4.38 2.07 -5.03
CA TYR A 240 -3.67 2.75 -3.95
C TYR A 240 -2.33 3.22 -4.51
N ILE A 241 -1.84 4.41 -4.11
CA ILE A 241 -0.57 4.94 -4.60
C ILE A 241 0.51 4.80 -3.53
N PHE A 242 1.68 4.32 -3.91
CA PHE A 242 2.86 4.19 -3.06
C PHE A 242 4.02 5.03 -3.59
N ASP A 243 4.51 6.07 -2.93
CA ASP A 243 4.00 6.65 -1.68
C ASP A 243 3.79 8.16 -1.82
N GLY A 244 2.87 8.69 -1.03
CA GLY A 244 2.38 10.05 -1.17
C GLY A 244 3.42 11.10 -0.78
N PRO A 245 3.88 11.08 0.48
CA PRO A 245 4.76 12.13 1.00
C PRO A 245 6.11 12.27 0.29
N HIS A 246 6.71 11.20 -0.23
CA HIS A 246 8.00 11.30 -0.93
C HIS A 246 7.83 11.59 -2.42
N TYR A 247 6.78 11.04 -3.06
CA TYR A 247 6.73 11.01 -4.51
C TYR A 247 5.53 11.74 -5.16
N MET A 248 4.47 12.02 -4.40
CA MET A 248 3.27 12.71 -4.88
C MET A 248 3.16 14.13 -4.33
N ASN A 249 4.07 15.00 -4.76
CA ASN A 249 4.03 16.41 -4.39
C ASN A 249 2.84 17.15 -5.04
N ARG A 250 2.61 18.40 -4.59
CA ARG A 250 1.49 19.24 -5.05
C ARG A 250 1.43 19.42 -6.57
N TRP A 251 2.57 19.56 -7.24
CA TRP A 251 2.63 19.72 -8.69
C TRP A 251 2.20 18.45 -9.42
N THR A 252 2.70 17.28 -8.99
CA THR A 252 2.30 15.98 -9.55
C THR A 252 0.81 15.75 -9.36
N VAL A 253 0.29 16.01 -8.16
CA VAL A 253 -1.15 15.89 -7.85
C VAL A 253 -1.99 16.75 -8.79
N TYR A 254 -1.65 18.03 -8.99
CA TYR A 254 -2.41 18.91 -9.88
C TYR A 254 -2.36 18.47 -11.34
N ALA A 255 -1.17 18.09 -11.83
CA ALA A 255 -1.01 17.65 -13.21
C ALA A 255 -1.82 16.36 -13.48
N VAL A 256 -1.75 15.39 -12.58
CA VAL A 256 -2.52 14.14 -12.70
C VAL A 256 -4.02 14.40 -12.54
N THR A 257 -4.44 15.26 -11.62
CA THR A 257 -5.85 15.65 -11.45
C THR A 257 -6.40 16.30 -12.72
N LEU A 258 -5.64 17.22 -13.32
CA LEU A 258 -6.03 17.88 -14.57
C LEU A 258 -6.16 16.86 -15.71
N TRP A 259 -5.17 15.98 -15.87
CA TRP A 259 -5.24 14.89 -16.85
C TRP A 259 -6.47 14.01 -16.63
N TYR A 260 -6.74 13.60 -15.39
CA TYR A 260 -7.86 12.74 -15.04
C TYR A 260 -9.19 13.39 -15.43
N LYS A 261 -9.37 14.67 -15.10
CA LYS A 261 -10.58 15.44 -15.49
C LYS A 261 -10.72 15.59 -17.00
N LEU A 262 -9.62 15.83 -17.73
CA LEU A 262 -9.67 15.91 -19.18
C LEU A 262 -9.98 14.57 -19.86
N ARG A 263 -9.63 13.46 -19.20
CA ARG A 263 -9.78 12.11 -19.76
C ARG A 263 -11.13 11.48 -19.45
N TYR A 264 -11.66 11.70 -18.24
CA TYR A 264 -12.84 11.00 -17.72
C TYR A 264 -13.96 11.92 -17.22
N GLY A 265 -13.75 13.23 -17.20
CA GLY A 265 -14.73 14.23 -16.74
C GLY A 265 -15.59 14.83 -17.84
#